data_AF-A0A142XPH8-F1
#
_entry.id   AF-A0A142XPH8-F1
#
_cell.length_a   1.000
_cell.length_b   1.000
_cell.length_c   1.000
_cell.angle_alpha   90.00
_cell.angle_beta   90.00
_cell.angle_gamma   90.00
#
_symmetry.space_group_name_H-M   'P 1'
#
loop_
_entity.id
_entity.type
_entity.pdbx_description
1 polymer ?
#
loop_
_entity_poly.entity_id
_entity_poly.type
_entity_poly.pdbx_seq_one_letter_code
_entity_poly.pdbx_strand_id
1 'polypeptide(L)'
;MNRLRFLFLGLVVLCGCSDRAPLNDSQCVLGEWVVVDFRSPKGTEDRGQRRKCANISEETWSEQFLGDRFEDFEYTIDPSKSPKELDLIQTDPSGNRLTVRAIYELIDNERLRVCVGSPPVVEKDGKPEFMESVRPTAFEAKDGPLISYRRKTKRTEWFWSPRG
;
A
#
# COMPACT_ATOMS: atom_id res chain seq x y z
N MET A 1 -61.12 33.35 -29.14
CA MET A 1 -61.10 32.03 -28.49
C MET A 1 -59.77 31.34 -28.74
N ASN A 2 -58.95 31.29 -27.69
CA ASN A 2 -58.10 30.16 -27.27
C ASN A 2 -57.02 29.52 -28.18
N ARG A 3 -55.84 29.35 -27.55
CA ARG A 3 -54.75 28.35 -27.72
C ARG A 3 -53.63 28.78 -28.69
N LEU A 4 -52.33 28.50 -28.46
CA LEU A 4 -51.73 27.39 -27.73
C LEU A 4 -50.22 27.65 -27.43
N ARG A 5 -49.88 27.58 -26.14
CA ARG A 5 -48.68 27.01 -25.48
C ARG A 5 -47.27 27.15 -26.11
N PHE A 6 -46.43 27.86 -25.33
CA PHE A 6 -45.03 27.55 -25.07
C PHE A 6 -44.74 26.05 -24.95
N LEU A 7 -43.65 25.59 -25.56
CA LEU A 7 -42.90 24.41 -25.12
C LEU A 7 -41.43 24.56 -25.56
N PHE A 8 -40.65 25.23 -24.71
CA PHE A 8 -39.21 25.04 -24.65
C PHE A 8 -38.98 23.68 -24.00
N LEU A 9 -38.39 22.72 -24.72
CA LEU A 9 -37.83 21.51 -24.13
C LEU A 9 -36.47 21.26 -24.79
N GLY A 10 -35.48 22.05 -24.37
CA GLY A 10 -34.07 21.76 -24.59
C GLY A 10 -33.63 20.75 -23.54
N LEU A 11 -33.51 19.48 -23.95
CA LEU A 11 -32.98 18.38 -23.17
C LEU A 11 -31.50 18.63 -22.84
N VAL A 12 -31.20 19.07 -21.62
CA VAL A 12 -29.82 19.11 -21.11
C VAL A 12 -29.43 17.67 -20.74
N VAL A 13 -28.65 17.04 -21.61
CA VAL A 13 -27.97 15.78 -21.30
C VAL A 13 -26.87 16.11 -20.29
N LEU A 14 -27.17 15.91 -19.00
CA LEU A 14 -26.18 15.91 -17.94
C LEU A 14 -25.19 14.78 -18.25
N CYS A 15 -24.02 15.16 -18.75
CA CYS A 15 -22.85 14.29 -18.79
C CYS A 15 -22.56 13.91 -17.34
N GLY A 16 -22.88 12.67 -16.97
CA GLY A 16 -22.58 12.11 -15.66
C GLY A 16 -21.08 11.90 -15.52
N CYS A 17 -20.33 12.99 -15.35
CA CYS A 17 -19.06 12.94 -14.64
C CYS A 17 -19.42 12.48 -13.22
N SER A 18 -19.21 11.20 -12.93
CA SER A 18 -19.23 10.72 -11.55
C SER A 18 -18.14 11.46 -10.80
N ASP A 19 -18.49 12.58 -10.18
CA ASP A 19 -17.70 13.25 -9.14
C ASP A 19 -17.66 12.32 -7.92
N ARG A 20 -16.86 11.26 -7.99
CA ARG A 20 -16.39 10.62 -6.77
C ARG A 20 -15.42 11.63 -6.15
N ALA A 21 -15.77 12.10 -4.96
CA ALA A 21 -14.85 12.87 -4.13
C ALA A 21 -13.48 12.16 -4.10
N PRO A 22 -12.36 12.91 -4.16
CA PRO A 22 -11.04 12.30 -4.12
C PRO A 22 -10.93 11.47 -2.84
N LEU A 23 -10.73 10.16 -3.01
CA LEU A 23 -10.48 9.25 -1.90
C LEU A 23 -9.22 9.72 -1.17
N ASN A 24 -9.27 9.74 0.15
CA ASN A 24 -8.08 10.05 0.95
C ASN A 24 -7.12 8.85 0.91
N ASP A 25 -5.84 9.10 1.20
CA ASP A 25 -4.83 8.06 1.17
C ASP A 25 -5.18 6.84 2.03
N SER A 26 -5.82 7.05 3.20
CA SER A 26 -6.21 5.95 4.09
C SER A 26 -7.22 5.00 3.47
N GLN A 27 -8.11 5.48 2.61
CA GLN A 27 -9.01 4.64 1.81
C GLN A 27 -8.28 4.01 0.62
N CYS A 28 -7.36 4.74 -0.01
CA CYS A 28 -6.63 4.27 -1.17
C CYS A 28 -5.59 3.18 -0.86
N VAL A 29 -5.02 3.14 0.34
CA VAL A 29 -4.06 2.07 0.69
C VAL A 29 -4.72 0.72 0.95
N LEU A 30 -6.02 0.68 1.24
CA LEU A 30 -6.71 -0.56 1.59
C LEU A 30 -6.75 -1.58 0.44
N GLY A 31 -6.78 -2.86 0.80
CA GLY A 31 -6.97 -3.99 -0.09
C GLY A 31 -5.74 -4.87 -0.27
N GLU A 32 -5.79 -5.71 -1.30
CA GLU A 32 -4.74 -6.67 -1.61
C GLU A 32 -3.74 -6.11 -2.63
N TRP A 33 -2.47 -6.26 -2.31
CA TRP A 33 -1.33 -5.76 -3.06
C TRP A 33 -0.34 -6.89 -3.36
N VAL A 34 0.24 -6.89 -4.55
CA VAL A 34 1.27 -7.86 -4.97
C VAL A 34 2.55 -7.12 -5.24
N VAL A 35 3.67 -7.63 -4.73
CA VAL A 35 5.00 -7.06 -4.99
C VAL A 35 5.37 -7.27 -6.46
N VAL A 36 5.66 -6.19 -7.17
CA VAL A 36 6.06 -6.18 -8.58
C VAL A 36 7.53 -5.79 -8.79
N ASP A 37 8.12 -5.05 -7.84
CA ASP A 37 9.56 -4.78 -7.80
C ASP A 37 10.04 -4.75 -6.34
N PHE A 38 11.30 -5.15 -6.14
CA PHE A 38 11.96 -5.13 -4.83
C PHE A 38 13.44 -4.80 -5.03
N ARG A 39 13.93 -3.78 -4.33
CA ARG A 39 15.34 -3.39 -4.34
C ARG A 39 15.88 -3.40 -2.92
N SER A 40 16.90 -4.21 -2.70
CA SER A 40 17.57 -4.33 -1.40
C SER A 40 18.65 -3.26 -1.25
N PRO A 41 18.93 -2.78 -0.02
CA PRO A 41 20.06 -1.90 0.25
C PRO A 41 21.42 -2.52 -0.10
N LYS A 42 21.50 -3.85 -0.12
CA LYS A 42 22.72 -4.58 -0.46
C LYS A 42 22.91 -4.77 -1.97
N GLY A 43 21.97 -4.29 -2.79
CA GLY A 43 22.01 -4.42 -4.26
C GLY A 43 21.80 -5.83 -4.79
N THR A 44 21.54 -6.82 -3.92
CA THR A 44 21.26 -8.19 -4.31
C THR A 44 19.81 -8.33 -4.75
N GLU A 45 19.58 -8.81 -5.98
CA GLU A 45 18.23 -9.17 -6.44
C GLU A 45 17.73 -10.39 -5.65
N ASP A 46 16.62 -10.25 -4.94
CA ASP A 46 15.91 -11.38 -4.33
C ASP A 46 14.58 -11.59 -5.05
N ARG A 47 14.60 -12.51 -6.02
CA ARG A 47 13.41 -12.85 -6.82
C ARG A 47 12.29 -13.50 -5.99
N GLY A 48 12.62 -14.06 -4.82
CA GLY A 48 11.63 -14.62 -3.89
C GLY A 48 10.68 -13.55 -3.35
N GLN A 49 11.15 -12.32 -3.20
CA GLN A 49 10.35 -11.20 -2.71
C GLN A 49 9.19 -10.83 -3.65
N ARG A 50 9.32 -11.08 -4.95
CA ARG A 50 8.28 -10.76 -5.96
C ARG A 50 7.05 -11.67 -5.89
N ARG A 51 7.08 -12.73 -5.08
CA ARG A 51 5.93 -13.60 -4.83
C ARG A 51 5.10 -13.16 -3.63
N LYS A 52 5.56 -12.15 -2.89
CA LYS A 52 4.92 -11.67 -1.67
C LYS A 52 3.72 -10.79 -1.99
N CYS A 53 2.77 -10.80 -1.06
CA CYS A 53 1.60 -9.95 -1.08
C CYS A 53 1.51 -9.16 0.24
N ALA A 54 0.83 -8.02 0.19
CA ALA A 54 0.35 -7.32 1.37
C ALA A 54 -1.19 -7.28 1.35
N ASN A 55 -1.81 -7.45 2.50
CA ASN A 55 -3.25 -7.20 2.69
C ASN A 55 -3.40 -6.10 3.73
N ILE A 56 -3.96 -4.97 3.31
CA ILE A 56 -4.06 -3.78 4.15
C ILE A 56 -5.54 -3.56 4.47
N SER A 57 -5.86 -3.61 5.75
CA SER A 57 -7.18 -3.32 6.31
C SER A 57 -7.17 -1.99 7.07
N GLU A 58 -8.30 -1.58 7.65
CA GLU A 58 -8.34 -0.37 8.48
C GLU A 58 -7.50 -0.52 9.77
N GLU A 59 -7.26 -1.75 10.22
CA GLU A 59 -6.59 -2.05 11.49
C GLU A 59 -5.16 -2.56 11.29
N THR A 60 -4.91 -3.27 10.19
CA THR A 60 -3.70 -4.07 10.02
C THR A 60 -3.07 -3.91 8.65
N TRP A 61 -1.74 -3.94 8.65
CA TRP A 61 -0.93 -4.15 7.46
C TRP A 61 -0.32 -5.54 7.56
N SER A 62 -0.84 -6.50 6.79
CA SER A 62 -0.37 -7.89 6.81
C SER A 62 0.57 -8.15 5.64
N GLU A 63 1.83 -8.49 5.88
CA GLU A 63 2.79 -8.81 4.82
C GLU A 63 3.14 -10.30 4.80
N GLN A 64 3.17 -10.90 3.61
CA GLN A 64 3.61 -12.27 3.43
C GLN A 64 5.15 -12.36 3.40
N PHE A 65 5.75 -13.07 4.36
CA PHE A 65 7.18 -13.39 4.42
C PHE A 65 7.47 -14.82 3.94
N LEU A 66 8.76 -15.20 3.94
CA LEU A 66 9.24 -16.51 3.46
C LEU A 66 8.41 -17.67 4.06
N GLY A 67 7.90 -18.56 3.20
CA GLY A 67 7.17 -19.76 3.64
C GLY A 67 5.68 -19.55 3.94
N ASP A 68 5.04 -18.64 3.20
CA ASP A 68 3.59 -18.36 3.21
C ASP A 68 3.00 -17.77 4.51
N ARG A 69 3.84 -17.40 5.49
CA ARG A 69 3.37 -16.73 6.71
C ARG A 69 3.12 -15.25 6.48
N PHE A 70 2.00 -14.76 7.00
CA PHE A 70 1.75 -13.33 7.14
C PHE A 70 2.26 -12.85 8.50
N GLU A 71 2.89 -11.68 8.52
CA GLU A 71 3.13 -10.91 9.74
C GLU A 71 2.20 -9.70 9.72
N ASP A 72 1.45 -9.54 10.80
CA ASP A 72 0.53 -8.42 10.99
C ASP A 72 1.24 -7.28 11.74
N PHE A 73 1.13 -6.09 11.18
CA PHE A 73 1.59 -4.85 11.80
C PHE A 73 0.39 -3.96 12.08
N GLU A 74 0.37 -3.34 13.27
CA GLU A 74 -0.36 -2.07 13.43
C GLU A 74 0.31 -1.04 12.52
N TYR A 75 -0.45 -0.09 11.97
CA TYR A 75 0.17 0.92 11.11
C TYR A 75 -0.47 2.29 11.22
N THR A 76 0.30 3.33 10.89
CA THR A 76 -0.18 4.69 10.72
C THR A 76 0.37 5.30 9.44
N ILE A 77 -0.38 6.20 8.82
CA ILE A 77 0.07 6.97 7.65
C ILE A 77 -0.13 8.47 7.88
N ASP A 78 0.80 9.29 7.40
CA ASP A 78 0.69 10.74 7.41
C ASP A 78 0.89 11.30 5.99
N PRO A 79 -0.22 11.55 5.25
CA PRO A 79 -0.15 12.10 3.89
C PRO A 79 0.22 13.59 3.86
N SER A 80 0.30 14.28 5.01
CA SER A 80 0.65 15.71 5.08
C SER A 80 2.15 15.98 4.95
N LYS A 81 2.96 14.93 4.99
CA LYS A 81 4.43 14.98 4.92
C LYS A 81 4.94 14.84 3.50
N SER A 82 6.20 15.26 3.27
CA SER A 82 6.87 15.13 1.99
C SER A 82 8.31 14.63 2.19
N PRO A 83 8.64 13.37 1.86
CA PRO A 83 7.72 12.30 1.40
C PRO A 83 6.63 11.94 2.42
N LYS A 84 5.54 11.29 1.97
CA LYS A 84 4.47 10.83 2.87
C LYS A 84 5.01 9.73 3.78
N GLU A 85 4.57 9.72 5.04
CA GLU A 85 5.13 8.85 6.07
C GLU A 85 4.22 7.65 6.36
N LEU A 86 4.84 6.49 6.59
CA LEU A 86 4.20 5.25 7.03
C LEU A 86 4.97 4.72 8.24
N ASP A 87 4.30 4.32 9.31
CA ASP A 87 4.90 3.60 10.42
C ASP A 87 4.26 2.22 10.53
N LEU A 88 5.08 1.16 10.54
CA LEU A 88 4.66 -0.21 10.81
C LEU A 88 5.10 -0.56 12.23
N ILE A 89 4.16 -1.01 13.06
CA ILE A 89 4.39 -1.21 14.49
C ILE A 89 4.15 -2.69 14.81
N GLN A 90 5.18 -3.32 15.37
CA GLN A 90 5.11 -4.68 15.88
C GLN A 90 5.22 -4.65 17.40
N THR A 91 4.32 -5.35 18.08
CA THR A 91 4.38 -5.53 19.54
C THR A 91 4.76 -6.97 19.85
N ASP A 92 5.86 -7.17 20.57
CA ASP A 92 6.29 -8.51 20.98
C ASP A 92 5.41 -9.07 22.12
N PRO A 93 5.50 -10.37 22.46
CA PRO A 93 4.73 -10.96 23.56
C PRO A 93 5.03 -10.38 24.95
N SER A 94 6.14 -9.66 25.12
CA SER A 94 6.49 -8.97 26.36
C SER A 94 5.92 -7.54 26.41
N GLY A 95 5.23 -7.11 25.36
CA GLY A 95 4.64 -5.78 25.22
C GLY A 95 5.58 -4.71 24.69
N ASN A 96 6.79 -5.07 24.25
CA ASN A 96 7.72 -4.10 23.66
C ASN A 96 7.26 -3.75 22.24
N ARG A 97 7.18 -2.46 21.95
CA ARG A 97 6.80 -1.94 20.63
C ARG A 97 8.05 -1.61 19.82
N LEU A 98 8.13 -2.16 18.62
CA LEU A 98 9.11 -1.80 17.61
C LEU A 98 8.39 -1.05 16.48
N THR A 99 8.83 0.18 16.22
CA THR A 99 8.32 0.98 15.10
C THR A 99 9.32 0.95 13.94
N VAL A 100 8.91 0.39 12.82
CA VAL A 100 9.61 0.47 11.55
C VAL A 100 9.07 1.67 10.77
N ARG A 101 9.87 2.74 10.71
CA ARG A 101 9.58 3.96 9.98
C ARG A 101 9.80 3.75 8.49
N ALA A 102 8.86 4.19 7.67
CA ALA A 102 8.88 4.09 6.22
C ALA A 102 8.36 5.38 5.56
N ILE A 103 8.52 5.47 4.25
CA ILE A 103 7.82 6.46 3.43
C ILE A 103 7.05 5.75 2.34
N TYR A 104 5.98 6.37 1.85
CA TYR A 104 5.14 5.77 0.83
C TYR A 104 4.67 6.76 -0.25
N GLU A 105 4.29 6.22 -1.39
CA GLU A 105 3.75 6.95 -2.53
C GLU A 105 2.65 6.11 -3.19
N LEU A 106 1.45 6.69 -3.33
CA LEU A 106 0.36 6.14 -4.13
C LEU A 106 0.41 6.75 -5.52
N ILE A 107 0.47 5.90 -6.54
CA ILE A 107 0.53 6.29 -7.95
C ILE A 107 -0.74 5.75 -8.64
N ASP A 108 -1.57 6.67 -9.13
CA ASP A 108 -2.82 6.39 -9.85
C ASP A 108 -3.81 5.47 -9.10
N ASN A 109 -3.72 5.38 -7.76
CA ASN A 109 -4.47 4.46 -6.90
C ASN A 109 -4.30 2.97 -7.20
N GLU A 110 -3.43 2.59 -8.13
CA GLU A 110 -3.21 1.20 -8.58
C GLU A 110 -1.82 0.67 -8.24
N ARG A 111 -0.91 1.59 -7.91
CA ARG A 111 0.47 1.30 -7.53
C ARG A 111 0.78 1.96 -6.20
N LEU A 112 1.52 1.22 -5.38
CA LEU A 112 1.99 1.67 -4.09
C LEU A 112 3.50 1.44 -4.05
N ARG A 113 4.26 2.46 -3.68
CA ARG A 113 5.69 2.35 -3.45
C ARG A 113 5.94 2.60 -1.98
N VAL A 114 6.75 1.75 -1.34
CA VAL A 114 7.12 1.86 0.06
C VAL A 114 8.64 1.74 0.17
N CYS A 115 9.28 2.69 0.84
CA CYS A 115 10.67 2.57 1.24
C CYS A 115 10.71 2.39 2.76
N VAL A 116 11.13 1.21 3.19
CA VAL A 116 11.17 0.83 4.61
C VAL A 116 12.53 1.22 5.17
N GLY A 117 12.57 1.96 6.26
CA GLY A 117 13.81 2.28 6.97
C GLY A 117 14.43 1.01 7.54
N SER A 118 15.74 0.86 7.36
CA SER A 118 16.46 -0.28 7.93
C SER A 118 16.57 -0.09 9.46
N PRO A 119 15.98 -0.96 10.30
CA PRO A 119 16.20 -0.86 11.74
C PRO A 119 17.67 -1.14 12.03
N PRO A 120 18.36 -0.30 12.83
CA PRO A 120 19.69 -0.64 13.27
C PRO A 120 19.58 -1.85 14.20
N VAL A 121 20.34 -2.90 13.88
CA VAL A 121 20.52 -4.03 14.79
C VAL A 121 21.67 -3.64 15.71
N VAL A 122 21.36 -3.34 16.96
CA VAL A 122 22.37 -3.08 17.99
C VAL A 122 22.58 -4.36 18.77
N GLU A 123 23.82 -4.78 18.93
CA GLU A 123 24.12 -5.91 19.81
C GLU A 123 24.24 -5.40 21.24
N LYS A 124 23.35 -5.89 22.12
CA LYS A 124 23.37 -5.59 23.55
C LYS A 124 23.42 -6.91 24.31
N ASP A 125 24.45 -7.06 25.12
CA ASP A 125 24.69 -8.27 25.91
C ASP A 125 24.74 -9.57 25.07
N GLY A 126 25.30 -9.49 23.86
CA GLY A 126 25.40 -10.63 22.93
C GLY A 126 24.09 -11.01 22.24
N LYS A 127 23.05 -10.17 22.34
CA LYS A 127 21.75 -10.36 21.68
C LYS A 127 21.45 -9.20 20.72
N PRO A 128 20.85 -9.48 19.55
CA PRO A 128 20.36 -8.42 18.68
C PRO A 128 19.16 -7.73 19.33
N GLU A 129 19.29 -6.43 19.59
CA GLU A 129 18.22 -5.53 19.98
C GLU A 129 17.84 -4.71 18.73
N PHE A 130 16.57 -4.82 18.32
CA PHE A 130 16.03 -4.01 17.23
C PHE A 130 15.60 -2.67 17.80
N MET A 131 16.14 -1.58 17.26
CA MET A 131 15.69 -0.22 17.59
C MET A 131 14.75 0.31 16.50
N GLU A 132 14.02 1.38 16.82
CA GLU A 132 13.26 2.13 15.82
C GLU A 132 14.14 2.48 14.62
N SER A 133 13.62 2.23 13.41
CA SER A 133 14.39 2.51 12.19
C SER A 133 14.44 4.01 11.91
N VAL A 134 15.53 4.44 11.27
CA VAL A 134 15.62 5.80 10.73
C VAL A 134 14.69 5.89 9.53
N ARG A 135 13.84 6.92 9.50
CA ARG A 135 12.91 7.13 8.39
C ARG A 135 13.69 7.47 7.10
N PRO A 136 13.46 6.80 5.97
CA PRO A 136 14.01 7.21 4.69
C PRO A 136 13.52 8.60 4.29
N THR A 137 14.36 9.36 3.59
CA THR A 137 14.00 10.71 3.12
C THR A 137 13.77 10.77 1.62
N ALA A 138 14.10 9.69 0.91
CA ALA A 138 13.90 9.52 -0.51
C ALA A 138 13.60 8.05 -0.85
N PHE A 139 12.99 7.80 -2.01
CA PHE A 139 12.74 6.44 -2.51
C PHE A 139 14.02 5.83 -3.11
N GLU A 140 15.04 5.67 -2.28
CA GLU A 140 16.33 5.11 -2.64
C GLU A 140 16.60 3.86 -1.80
N ALA A 141 16.95 2.76 -2.47
CA ALA A 141 17.17 1.49 -1.79
C ALA A 141 18.33 1.52 -0.79
N LYS A 142 19.22 2.53 -0.83
CA LYS A 142 20.35 2.67 0.10
C LYS A 142 19.90 2.88 1.56
N ASP A 143 18.72 3.48 1.77
CA ASP A 143 18.17 3.78 3.10
C ASP A 143 17.37 2.59 3.67
N GLY A 144 17.01 1.64 2.80
CA GLY A 144 16.42 0.35 3.15
C GLY A 144 15.62 -0.26 2.00
N PRO A 145 14.90 -1.37 2.23
CA PRO A 145 14.15 -2.04 1.19
C PRO A 145 13.16 -1.11 0.48
N LEU A 146 13.31 -0.97 -0.83
CA LEU A 146 12.36 -0.26 -1.68
C LEU A 146 11.45 -1.28 -2.38
N ILE A 147 10.18 -1.25 -2.04
CA ILE A 147 9.18 -2.21 -2.48
C ILE A 147 8.17 -1.46 -3.36
N SER A 148 7.91 -2.02 -4.55
CA SER A 148 6.82 -1.54 -5.41
C SER A 148 5.74 -2.62 -5.49
N TYR A 149 4.51 -2.21 -5.22
CA TYR A 149 3.32 -3.04 -5.28
C TYR A 149 2.41 -2.61 -6.42
N ARG A 150 1.59 -3.54 -6.88
CA ARG A 150 0.41 -3.30 -7.71
C ARG A 150 -0.81 -3.89 -7.02
N ARG A 151 -1.97 -3.27 -7.16
CA ARG A 151 -3.22 -3.90 -6.71
C ARG A 151 -3.39 -5.30 -7.29
N LYS A 152 -3.85 -6.22 -6.46
CA LYS A 152 -4.26 -7.55 -6.88
C LYS A 152 -5.62 -7.42 -7.57
N THR A 153 -5.61 -7.28 -8.89
CA THR A 153 -6.86 -7.39 -9.66
C THR A 153 -7.42 -8.79 -9.47
N LYS A 154 -8.71 -8.91 -9.12
CA LYS A 154 -9.41 -10.20 -9.24
C LYS A 154 -9.23 -10.63 -10.69
N ARG A 155 -8.46 -11.71 -10.91
CA ARG A 155 -8.34 -12.32 -12.22
C ARG A 155 -9.78 -12.69 -12.60
N THR A 156 -10.37 -11.98 -13.55
CA THR A 156 -11.67 -12.36 -14.11
C THR A 156 -11.49 -13.80 -14.59
N GLU A 157 -12.11 -14.73 -13.87
CA GLU A 157 -12.21 -16.12 -14.31
C GLU A 157 -12.92 -16.08 -15.65
N TRP A 158 -12.19 -16.26 -16.73
CA TRP A 158 -12.77 -16.48 -18.04
C TRP A 158 -13.56 -17.78 -17.97
N PHE A 159 -14.87 -17.63 -17.74
CA PHE A 159 -15.98 -18.33 -18.37
C PHE A 159 -15.53 -19.57 -19.17
N TRP A 160 -15.27 -20.68 -18.47
CA TRP A 160 -15.34 -21.99 -19.09
C TRP A 160 -16.82 -22.28 -19.32
N SER A 161 -17.35 -21.86 -20.48
CA SER A 161 -18.53 -22.55 -21.01
C SER A 161 -18.06 -23.93 -21.46
N PRO A 162 -18.60 -25.03 -20.90
CA PRO A 162 -18.40 -26.32 -21.52
C PRO A 162 -19.02 -26.23 -22.91
N ARG A 163 -18.21 -26.47 -23.95
CA ARG A 163 -18.75 -26.74 -25.28
C ARG A 163 -19.57 -28.03 -25.15
N GLY A 164 -20.89 -27.86 -25.19
CA GLY A 164 -21.83 -28.96 -25.44
C GLY A 164 -21.70 -29.47 -26.86
#